data_AF-A0A7J5HAH0-F1
#
_entry.id   AF-A0A7J5HAH0-F1
#
_cell.length_a   1.000
_cell.length_b   1.000
_cell.length_c   1.000
_cell.angle_alpha   90.00
_cell.angle_beta   90.00
_cell.angle_gamma   90.00
#
_symmetry.space_group_name_H-M   'P 1'
#
loop_
_entity.id
_entity.type
_entity.pdbx_description
1 polymer ?
#
loop_
_entity_poly.entity_id
_entity_poly.type
_entity_poly.pdbx_seq_one_letter_code
_entity_poly.pdbx_strand_id
1 'polypeptide(L)'
;MIYSVDGVSHYTVRLKENDDVVGHLFIVREADDTYNVGLCIDAGTRGRGYATEAMAVLLDYLLGCADAHCIYAFCRTVTDSPSGYAKISE
;
A
#
# COMPACT_ATOMS: atom_id res chain seq x y z
N MET A 1 -9.43 -10.45 5.83
CA MET A 1 -8.74 -11.17 6.92
C MET A 1 -7.60 -10.28 7.37
N ILE A 2 -7.55 -9.93 8.65
CA ILE A 2 -6.47 -9.16 9.26
C ILE A 2 -5.56 -10.19 9.92
N TYR A 3 -4.28 -10.22 9.56
CA TYR A 3 -3.29 -11.00 10.30
C TYR A 3 -2.06 -10.13 10.50
N SER A 4 -1.51 -10.16 11.71
CA SER A 4 -0.28 -9.46 12.06
C SER A 4 0.83 -10.47 12.24
N VAL A 5 1.89 -10.31 11.46
CA VAL A 5 3.15 -11.04 11.62
C VAL A 5 4.20 -9.97 11.88
N ASP A 6 4.96 -10.12 12.95
CA ASP A 6 6.14 -9.28 13.23
C ASP A 6 5.87 -7.75 13.28
N GLY A 7 4.72 -7.32 13.80
CA GLY A 7 4.38 -5.89 13.94
C GLY A 7 3.88 -5.22 12.65
N VAL A 8 3.69 -6.00 11.58
CA VAL A 8 3.07 -5.55 10.34
C VAL A 8 1.58 -5.86 10.37
N SER A 9 0.74 -4.90 9.99
CA SER A 9 -0.70 -5.10 9.81
C SER A 9 -1.04 -5.17 8.33
N HIS A 10 -1.76 -6.21 7.91
CA HIS A 10 -2.19 -6.39 6.52
C HIS A 10 -3.70 -6.25 6.36
N TYR A 11 -4.12 -5.56 5.29
CA TYR A 11 -5.53 -5.35 4.95
C TYR A 11 -5.77 -5.69 3.48
N THR A 12 -6.86 -6.39 3.19
CA THR A 12 -7.29 -6.64 1.80
C THR A 12 -8.10 -5.46 1.29
N VAL A 13 -7.83 -5.01 0.07
CA VAL A 13 -8.68 -4.05 -0.65
C VAL A 13 -9.74 -4.84 -1.39
N ARG A 14 -11.02 -4.53 -1.14
CA ARG A 14 -12.17 -5.25 -1.71
C ARG A 14 -13.13 -4.31 -2.40
N LEU A 15 -13.71 -4.77 -3.50
CA LEU A 15 -14.78 -4.03 -4.16
C LEU A 15 -16.06 -4.09 -3.32
N LYS A 16 -16.67 -2.93 -3.11
CA LYS A 16 -17.92 -2.85 -2.34
C LYS A 16 -19.08 -3.60 -2.98
N GLU A 17 -19.09 -3.72 -4.31
CA GLU A 17 -20.21 -4.29 -5.07
C GLU A 17 -20.30 -5.82 -4.98
N ASN A 18 -19.17 -6.51 -4.88
CA ASN A 18 -19.11 -7.97 -4.98
C ASN A 18 -18.10 -8.63 -4.00
N ASP A 19 -17.44 -7.85 -3.15
CA ASP A 19 -16.43 -8.28 -2.17
C ASP A 19 -15.16 -8.92 -2.78
N ASP A 20 -14.96 -8.78 -4.09
CA ASP A 20 -13.76 -9.28 -4.77
C ASP A 20 -12.51 -8.58 -4.24
N VAL A 21 -11.47 -9.37 -3.96
CA VAL A 21 -10.17 -8.85 -3.53
C VAL A 21 -9.41 -8.33 -4.75
N VAL A 22 -9.11 -7.04 -4.74
CA VAL A 22 -8.39 -6.36 -5.84
C VAL A 22 -6.99 -5.91 -5.45
N GLY A 23 -6.61 -6.12 -4.19
CA GLY A 23 -5.28 -5.80 -3.72
C GLY A 23 -5.11 -5.99 -2.23
N HIS A 24 -3.97 -5.52 -1.72
CA HIS A 24 -3.68 -5.49 -0.30
C HIS A 24 -2.89 -4.24 0.08
N LEU A 25 -3.07 -3.80 1.31
CA LEU A 25 -2.31 -2.75 2.00
C LEU A 25 -1.51 -3.40 3.12
N PHE A 26 -0.37 -2.80 3.46
CA PHE A 26 0.34 -3.09 4.69
C PHE A 26 0.71 -1.81 5.43
N ILE A 27 0.80 -1.94 6.75
CA ILE A 27 1.22 -0.89 7.68
C ILE A 27 2.27 -1.48 8.61
N VAL A 28 3.40 -0.82 8.73
CA VAL A 28 4.40 -1.09 9.77
C VAL A 28 4.47 0.15 10.65
N ARG A 29 4.18 0.00 11.95
CA ARG A 29 4.49 1.06 12.91
C ARG A 29 5.95 0.94 13.29
N GLU A 30 6.70 2.00 13.07
CA GLU A 30 8.11 2.06 13.43
C GLU A 30 8.28 2.79 14.78
N ALA A 31 9.44 3.38 15.03
CA ALA A 31 9.66 4.19 16.22
C ALA A 31 8.75 5.42 16.22
N ASP A 32 8.34 5.83 17.42
CA ASP A 32 7.42 6.95 17.65
C ASP A 32 6.09 6.78 16.89
N ASP A 33 5.51 7.88 16.40
CA ASP A 33 4.27 7.87 15.60
C ASP A 33 4.57 7.91 14.09
N THR A 34 5.62 7.19 13.68
CA THR A 34 6.03 7.04 12.30
C THR A 34 5.56 5.70 11.72
N TYR A 35 5.03 5.76 10.49
CA TYR A 35 4.46 4.60 9.81
C TYR A 35 5.06 4.42 8.41
N ASN A 36 5.46 3.19 8.11
CA ASN A 36 5.82 2.74 6.78
C ASN A 36 4.62 2.00 6.18
N VAL A 37 4.15 2.45 5.02
CA VAL A 37 2.98 1.89 4.35
C VAL A 37 3.31 1.43 2.94
N GLY A 38 2.50 0.50 2.44
CA GLY A 38 2.55 0.15 1.03
C GLY A 38 1.32 -0.61 0.57
N LEU A 39 1.26 -0.82 -0.74
CA LEU A 39 0.11 -1.43 -1.40
C LEU A 39 0.55 -2.28 -2.59
N CYS A 40 -0.24 -3.30 -2.91
CA CYS A 40 -0.18 -3.96 -4.21
C CYS A 40 -1.61 -4.12 -4.76
N ILE A 41 -1.80 -3.71 -6.01
CA ILE A 41 -3.06 -3.92 -6.75
C ILE A 41 -2.86 -5.02 -7.78
N ASP A 42 -3.86 -5.89 -7.87
CA ASP A 42 -3.92 -6.97 -8.84
C ASP A 42 -3.81 -6.44 -10.27
N ALA A 43 -3.05 -7.13 -11.13
CA ALA A 43 -2.71 -6.64 -12.46
C ALA A 43 -3.95 -6.39 -13.34
N GLY A 44 -5.00 -7.22 -13.22
CA GLY A 44 -6.22 -7.09 -14.00
C GLY A 44 -7.10 -5.89 -13.64
N THR A 45 -6.79 -5.23 -12.52
CA THR A 45 -7.60 -4.13 -11.96
C THR A 45 -6.87 -2.79 -11.91
N ARG A 46 -5.61 -2.74 -12.37
CA ARG A 46 -4.80 -1.52 -12.46
C ARG A 46 -5.40 -0.51 -13.45
N GLY A 47 -5.07 0.77 -13.26
CA GLY A 47 -5.57 1.88 -14.08
C GLY A 47 -7.00 2.32 -13.76
N ARG A 48 -7.63 1.72 -12.74
CA ARG A 48 -9.02 2.02 -12.33
C ARG A 48 -9.14 2.94 -11.11
N GLY A 49 -8.02 3.40 -10.55
CA GLY A 49 -8.00 4.29 -9.38
C GLY A 49 -8.01 3.60 -8.01
N TYR A 50 -8.19 2.27 -7.93
CA TYR A 50 -8.27 1.54 -6.66
C TYR A 50 -7.05 1.73 -5.74
N ALA A 51 -5.84 1.84 -6.31
CA ALA A 51 -4.62 2.11 -5.53
C ALA A 51 -4.73 3.45 -4.79
N THR A 52 -5.13 4.50 -5.51
CA THR A 52 -5.23 5.86 -4.98
C THR A 52 -6.33 5.96 -3.93
N GLU A 53 -7.51 5.39 -4.20
CA GLU A 53 -8.63 5.39 -3.26
C GLU A 53 -8.26 4.64 -1.97
N ALA A 54 -7.73 3.42 -2.09
CA ALA A 54 -7.35 2.61 -0.93
C ALA A 54 -6.26 3.29 -0.08
N MET A 55 -5.25 3.89 -0.72
CA MET A 55 -4.19 4.61 0.00
C MET A 55 -4.71 5.90 0.64
N ALA A 56 -5.61 6.64 -0.01
CA ALA A 56 -6.18 7.86 0.57
C ALA A 56 -6.93 7.58 1.88
N VAL A 57 -7.74 6.52 1.92
CA VAL A 57 -8.44 6.07 3.14
C VAL A 57 -7.46 5.65 4.22
N LEU A 58 -6.38 4.94 3.86
CA LEU A 58 -5.35 4.53 4.80
C LEU A 58 -4.65 5.74 5.44
N LEU A 59 -4.26 6.72 4.63
CA LEU A 59 -3.60 7.94 5.11
C LEU A 59 -4.53 8.76 6.01
N ASP A 60 -5.80 8.91 5.64
CA ASP A 60 -6.81 9.59 6.45
C ASP A 60 -6.96 8.93 7.84
N TYR A 61 -7.04 7.59 7.87
CA TYR A 61 -7.07 6.84 9.12
C TYR A 61 -5.81 7.06 9.97
N LEU A 62 -4.63 6.96 9.37
CA LEU A 62 -3.37 7.07 10.11
C LEU A 62 -3.18 8.47 10.69
N LEU A 63 -3.44 9.52 9.90
CA LEU A 63 -3.29 10.91 10.33
C LEU A 63 -4.40 11.34 11.30
N GLY A 64 -5.64 10.88 11.11
CA GLY A 64 -6.79 11.34 11.87
C GLY A 64 -7.12 10.51 13.10
N CYS A 65 -6.90 9.19 13.05
CA CYS A 65 -7.28 8.27 14.13
C CYS A 65 -6.09 7.65 14.85
N ALA A 66 -4.98 7.40 14.15
CA ALA A 66 -3.80 6.76 14.73
C ALA A 66 -2.71 7.75 15.17
N ASP A 67 -3.00 9.06 15.09
CA ASP A 67 -2.12 10.17 15.45
C ASP A 67 -0.73 10.10 14.80
N ALA A 68 -0.68 9.62 13.55
CA ALA A 68 0.57 9.50 12.80
C ALA A 68 1.16 10.88 12.50
N HIS A 69 2.42 11.09 12.90
CA HIS A 69 3.16 12.32 12.64
C HIS A 69 3.96 12.25 11.33
N CYS A 70 4.38 11.04 10.94
CA CYS A 70 5.15 10.82 9.72
C CYS A 70 4.68 9.54 9.04
N ILE A 71 4.41 9.62 7.74
CA ILE A 71 4.03 8.45 6.93
C ILE A 71 4.89 8.46 5.68
N TYR A 72 5.51 7.32 5.38
CA TYR A 72 6.31 7.17 4.17
C TYR A 72 6.08 5.79 3.53
N ALA A 73 6.47 5.67 2.27
CA ALA A 73 6.40 4.43 1.52
C ALA A 73 7.65 4.29 0.65
N PHE A 74 8.13 3.05 0.49
CA PHE A 74 9.23 2.75 -0.43
C PHE A 74 8.70 2.07 -1.70
N CYS A 75 9.15 2.56 -2.84
CA CYS A 75 9.00 1.87 -4.12
C CYS A 75 10.37 1.71 -4.75
N ARG A 76 10.74 0.47 -5.09
CA ARG A 76 12.01 0.21 -5.78
C ARG A 76 11.82 0.54 -7.26
N THR A 77 12.66 1.43 -7.80
CA THR A 77 12.75 1.61 -9.25
C THR A 77 13.57 0.48 -9.87
N VAL A 78 13.24 0.10 -11.10
CA VAL A 78 13.87 -1.03 -11.82
C VAL A 78 15.39 -0.82 -12.05
N THR A 79 15.91 0.39 -11.80
CA THR A 79 17.29 0.79 -12.07
C THR A 79 18.35 0.14 -11.15
N ASP A 80 17.97 -0.41 -9.99
CA ASP A 80 18.89 -1.05 -9.04
C ASP A 80 19.02 -2.58 -9.22
N SER A 81 18.73 -3.10 -10.41
CA SER A 81 18.96 -4.51 -10.75
C SER A 81 19.99 -4.63 -11.90
N PRO A 82 21.07 -5.42 -11.76
CA PRO A 82 22.03 -5.69 -12.85
C PRO A 82 21.45 -6.48 -14.03
N SER A 83 20.13 -6.54 -14.21
CA SER A 83 19.49 -7.37 -15.21
C SER A 83 18.18 -6.74 -15.69
N GLY A 84 18.26 -6.02 -16.81
CA GLY A 84 17.50 -6.41 -18.01
C GLY A 84 15.97 -6.30 -18.01
N TYR A 85 15.35 -5.31 -17.37
CA TYR A 85 13.95 -4.99 -17.66
C TYR A 85 13.79 -3.55 -18.18
N ALA A 86 13.07 -3.45 -19.29
CA ALA A 86 12.99 -2.28 -20.16
C ALA A 86 12.44 -1.03 -19.44
N LYS A 87 13.09 0.11 -19.70
CA LYS A 87 12.55 1.44 -19.40
C LYS A 87 11.25 1.63 -20.19
N ILE A 88 10.18 2.02 -19.51
CA ILE A 88 9.05 2.69 -20.16
C ILE A 88 9.45 4.17 -20.20
N SER A 89 9.70 4.68 -21.40
CA SER A 89 9.86 6.13 -21.66
C SER A 89 8.49 6.76 -21.87
N GLU A 90 8.32 7.99 -21.37
CA GLU A 90 7.21 8.89 -21.72
C GLU A 90 7.23 9.25 -23.22
#